data_AF-A0A350REZ9-F1
#
_entry.id   AF-A0A350REZ9-F1
#
_cell.length_a   1.000
_cell.length_b   1.000
_cell.length_c   1.000
_cell.angle_alpha   90.00
_cell.angle_beta   90.00
_cell.angle_gamma   90.00
#
_symmetry.space_group_name_H-M   'P 1'
#
loop_
_entity.id
_entity.type
_entity.pdbx_description
1 polymer ?
#
loop_
_entity_poly.entity_id
_entity_poly.type
_entity_poly.pdbx_seq_one_letter_code
_entity_poly.pdbx_strand_id
1 'polypeptide(L)'
;MDYMMPLCACGLKDALPMDCWKNVDSHDGRSMLLTYHQNLCDLCELVCCIEPMAQELKAVDVANYMAELMADANKAAWFIKASLRCG
;
A
#
# COMPACT_ATOMS: atom_id res chain seq x y z
N MET A 1 8.31 -21.63 3.87
CA MET A 1 7.09 -22.07 4.61
C MET A 1 6.02 -21.05 4.23
N ASP A 2 5.42 -21.16 3.03
CA ASP A 2 4.82 -19.99 2.35
C ASP A 2 3.42 -20.22 1.76
N TYR A 3 2.69 -21.23 2.24
CA TYR A 3 1.37 -21.54 1.67
C TYR A 3 0.25 -20.57 2.12
N MET A 4 0.50 -19.76 3.15
CA MET A 4 -0.47 -18.79 3.70
C MET A 4 -0.05 -17.34 3.55
N MET A 5 1.00 -17.04 2.77
CA MET A 5 1.29 -15.65 2.40
C MET A 5 0.06 -15.09 1.66
N PRO A 6 -0.50 -13.93 2.06
CA PRO A 6 -1.85 -13.56 1.67
C PRO A 6 -1.98 -13.49 0.14
N LEU A 7 -2.93 -14.26 -0.40
CA LEU A 7 -3.39 -14.19 -1.79
C LEU A 7 -3.88 -12.79 -2.20
N CYS A 8 -3.94 -11.83 -1.27
CA CYS A 8 -4.25 -10.43 -1.49
C CYS A 8 -3.40 -9.81 -2.61
N ALA A 9 -2.12 -10.19 -2.73
CA ALA A 9 -1.27 -9.70 -3.82
C ALA A 9 -1.72 -10.21 -5.20
N CYS A 10 -2.34 -11.39 -5.30
CA CYS A 10 -2.88 -11.91 -6.55
C CYS A 10 -4.11 -11.12 -7.00
N GLY A 11 -5.06 -10.86 -6.10
CA GLY A 11 -6.24 -10.05 -6.41
C GLY A 11 -5.90 -8.61 -6.78
N LEU A 12 -4.91 -8.00 -6.11
CA LEU A 12 -4.42 -6.67 -6.49
C LEU A 12 -3.75 -6.64 -7.87
N LYS A 13 -3.02 -7.71 -8.24
CA LYS A 13 -2.41 -7.84 -9.58
C LYS A 13 -3.43 -7.97 -10.70
N ASP A 14 -4.59 -8.55 -10.42
CA ASP A 14 -5.67 -8.63 -11.42
C ASP A 14 -6.42 -7.29 -11.55
N ALA A 15 -6.48 -6.51 -10.47
CA ALA A 15 -7.20 -5.24 -10.42
C ALA A 15 -6.37 -4.02 -10.88
N LEU A 16 -5.04 -4.09 -10.82
CA LEU A 16 -4.11 -3.02 -11.19
C LEU A 16 -3.11 -3.51 -12.24
N PRO A 17 -2.61 -2.63 -13.13
CA PRO A 17 -1.50 -2.98 -14.01
C PRO A 17 -0.32 -3.54 -13.20
N MET A 18 0.34 -4.57 -13.71
CA MET A 18 1.47 -5.25 -13.05
C MET A 18 2.62 -4.30 -12.69
N ASP A 19 2.69 -3.15 -13.36
CA ASP A 19 3.72 -2.13 -13.18
C ASP A 19 3.50 -1.27 -11.92
N CYS A 20 2.30 -1.31 -11.35
CA CYS A 20 1.92 -0.51 -10.18
C CYS A 20 2.31 -1.16 -8.85
N TRP A 21 2.62 -2.46 -8.83
CA TRP A 21 2.91 -3.22 -7.61
C TRP A 21 4.32 -3.79 -7.62
N LYS A 22 5.17 -3.32 -6.71
CA LYS A 22 6.55 -3.81 -6.60
C LYS A 22 6.54 -5.14 -5.85
N ASN A 23 6.94 -6.20 -6.53
CA ASN A 23 7.12 -7.52 -5.90
C ASN A 23 8.44 -7.57 -5.15
N VAL A 24 8.45 -8.31 -4.05
CA VAL A 24 9.68 -8.66 -3.35
C VAL A 24 10.50 -9.60 -4.23
N ASP A 25 11.74 -9.22 -4.52
CA ASP A 25 12.72 -9.95 -5.32
C ASP A 25 13.85 -10.57 -4.47
N SER A 26 14.03 -10.08 -3.25
CA SER A 26 15.05 -10.50 -2.29
C SER A 26 14.43 -11.12 -1.04
N HIS A 27 15.07 -12.14 -0.49
CA HIS A 27 14.70 -12.74 0.80
C HIS A 27 15.44 -12.09 1.99
N ASP A 28 16.26 -11.06 1.72
CA ASP A 28 16.82 -10.23 2.78
C ASP A 28 15.71 -9.40 3.44
N GLY A 29 15.54 -9.55 4.75
CA GLY A 29 14.44 -8.93 5.49
C GLY A 29 14.39 -7.40 5.36
N ARG A 30 15.55 -6.73 5.25
CA ARG A 30 15.61 -5.27 5.05
C ARG A 30 15.12 -4.90 3.67
N SER A 31 15.59 -5.57 2.62
CA SER A 31 15.12 -5.38 1.25
C SER A 31 13.60 -5.63 1.13
N MET A 32 13.08 -6.69 1.74
CA MET A 32 11.63 -6.98 1.75
C MET A 32 10.82 -5.83 2.35
N LEU A 33 11.24 -5.35 3.53
CA LEU A 33 10.58 -4.25 4.23
C LEU A 33 10.61 -2.94 3.43
N LEU A 34 11.71 -2.65 2.72
CA LEU A 34 11.81 -1.48 1.85
C LEU A 34 10.82 -1.56 0.67
N THR A 35 10.66 -2.72 0.06
CA THR A 35 9.67 -2.93 -1.02
C THR A 35 8.25 -2.71 -0.52
N TYR A 36 7.89 -3.29 0.64
CA TYR A 36 6.57 -3.08 1.23
C TYR A 36 6.31 -1.63 1.63
N HIS A 37 7.32 -0.96 2.19
CA HIS A 37 7.25 0.46 2.50
C HIS A 37 6.98 1.30 1.26
N GLN A 38 7.67 1.03 0.16
CA GLN A 38 7.46 1.78 -1.08
C GLN A 38 6.05 1.58 -1.64
N ASN A 39 5.52 0.35 -1.64
CA ASN A 39 4.14 0.09 -2.08
C ASN A 39 3.11 0.87 -1.23
N LEU A 40 3.34 1.04 0.07
CA LEU A 40 2.48 1.86 0.94
C LEU A 40 2.57 3.36 0.59
N CYS A 41 3.76 3.85 0.23
CA CYS A 41 3.91 5.24 -0.24
C CYS A 41 3.18 5.46 -1.56
N ASP A 42 3.33 4.55 -2.52
CA ASP A 42 2.64 4.63 -3.82
C ASP A 42 1.11 4.58 -3.64
N LEU A 43 0.61 3.78 -2.68
CA LEU A 43 -0.80 3.76 -2.30
C LEU A 43 -1.27 5.13 -1.79
N CYS A 44 -0.51 5.77 -0.90
CA CYS A 44 -0.84 7.11 -0.41
C CYS A 44 -0.92 8.12 -1.56
N GLU A 45 0.00 8.07 -2.52
CA GLU A 45 -0.04 8.94 -3.71
C GLU A 45 -1.32 8.71 -4.54
N LEU A 46 -1.71 7.46 -4.74
CA LEU A 46 -2.93 7.12 -5.46
C LEU A 46 -4.19 7.63 -4.74
N VAL A 47 -4.22 7.53 -3.41
CA VAL A 47 -5.32 8.06 -2.60
C VAL A 47 -5.44 9.58 -2.78
N CYS A 48 -4.33 10.32 -2.78
CA CYS A 48 -4.32 11.77 -3.04
C CYS A 48 -4.89 12.14 -4.42
N CYS A 49 -4.78 11.24 -5.41
CA CYS A 49 -5.40 11.45 -6.73
C CYS A 49 -6.91 11.15 -6.72
N ILE A 50 -7.33 10.09 -6.01
CA ILE A 50 -8.73 9.61 -6.03
C ILE A 50 -9.65 10.46 -5.15
N GLU A 51 -9.20 10.85 -3.96
CA GLU A 51 -10.03 11.57 -2.99
C GLU A 51 -10.65 12.86 -3.58
N PRO A 52 -9.91 13.75 -4.27
CA PRO A 52 -10.49 14.96 -4.86
C PRO A 52 -11.56 14.64 -5.91
N MET A 53 -11.32 13.63 -6.77
CA MET A 53 -12.30 13.20 -7.77
C MET A 53 -13.57 12.66 -7.12
N ALA A 54 -13.44 11.89 -6.04
CA ALA A 54 -14.58 11.39 -5.27
C ALA A 54 -15.39 12.53 -4.64
N GLN A 55 -14.71 13.55 -4.10
CA GLN A 55 -15.35 14.76 -3.58
C GLN A 55 -16.10 15.54 -4.67
N GLU A 56 -15.47 15.74 -5.84
CA GLU A 56 -16.09 16.41 -7.00
C GLU A 56 -17.35 15.71 -7.48
N LEU A 57 -17.32 14.37 -7.56
CA LEU A 57 -18.46 13.54 -7.96
C LEU A 57 -19.50 13.34 -6.84
N LYS A 58 -19.28 13.91 -5.66
CA LYS A 58 -20.12 13.72 -4.45
C LYS A 58 -20.26 12.26 -4.02
N ALA A 59 -19.25 11.44 -4.32
CA ALA A 59 -19.10 10.08 -3.81
C ALA A 59 -18.48 10.13 -2.40
N VAL A 60 -19.28 10.58 -1.42
CA VAL A 60 -18.82 10.88 -0.05
C VAL A 60 -18.31 9.63 0.68
N ASP A 61 -18.92 8.48 0.42
CA ASP A 61 -18.49 7.18 0.93
C ASP A 61 -17.07 6.82 0.46
N VAL A 62 -16.79 7.02 -0.83
CA VAL A 62 -15.47 6.79 -1.41
C VAL A 62 -14.45 7.77 -0.84
N ALA A 63 -14.77 9.06 -0.74
CA ALA A 63 -13.88 10.06 -0.17
C ALA A 63 -13.52 9.76 1.31
N ASN A 64 -14.51 9.37 2.11
CA ASN A 64 -14.26 8.98 3.51
C ASN A 64 -13.39 7.72 3.59
N TYR A 65 -13.69 6.72 2.75
CA TYR A 65 -12.87 5.50 2.71
C TYR A 65 -11.43 5.78 2.28
N MET A 66 -11.21 6.70 1.34
CA MET A 66 -9.88 7.16 0.96
C MET A 66 -9.12 7.78 2.13
N ALA A 67 -9.78 8.62 2.94
CA ALA A 67 -9.17 9.21 4.14
C ALA A 67 -8.79 8.15 5.19
N GLU A 68 -9.65 7.15 5.41
CA GLU A 68 -9.35 6.01 6.29
C GLU A 68 -8.15 5.20 5.77
N LEU A 69 -8.13 4.90 4.47
CA LEU A 69 -7.07 4.15 3.82
C LEU A 69 -5.72 4.88 3.90
N MET A 70 -5.71 6.20 3.72
CA MET A 70 -4.53 7.05 3.92
C MET A 70 -3.98 6.96 5.35
N ALA A 71 -4.86 6.98 6.35
CA ALA A 71 -4.45 6.91 7.76
C ALA A 71 -3.82 5.55 8.08
N ASP A 72 -4.45 4.46 7.64
CA ASP A 72 -3.95 3.10 7.85
C ASP A 72 -2.62 2.85 7.11
N ALA A 73 -2.51 3.29 5.85
CA ALA A 73 -1.29 3.15 5.06
C ALA A 73 -0.11 3.90 5.69
N ASN A 74 -0.31 5.14 6.14
CA ASN A 74 0.73 5.92 6.83
C ASN A 74 1.14 5.30 8.17
N LYS A 75 0.19 4.76 8.93
CA LYS A 75 0.47 4.05 10.18
C LYS A 75 1.31 2.78 9.93
N ALA A 76 0.95 1.99 8.92
CA ALA A 76 1.72 0.82 8.52
C ALA A 76 3.13 1.19 8.05
N ALA A 77 3.27 2.24 7.23
CA ALA A 77 4.56 2.74 6.78
C ALA A 77 5.44 3.19 7.96
N TRP A 78 4.84 3.80 8.99
CA TRP A 78 5.57 4.18 10.20
C TRP A 78 6.12 2.97 10.95
N PHE A 79 5.34 1.89 11.11
CA PHE A 79 5.82 0.66 11.74
C PHE A 79 7.01 0.07 10.98
N ILE A 80 6.95 0.03 9.64
CA ILE A 80 8.06 -0.47 8.83
C ILE A 80 9.31 0.41 8.99
N LYS A 81 9.16 1.74 8.94
CA LYS A 81 10.27 2.68 9.19
C LYS A 81 10.90 2.47 10.57
N ALA A 82 10.09 2.22 11.60
CA ALA A 82 10.58 1.96 12.94
C ALA A 82 11.38 0.65 12.99
N SER A 83 10.87 -0.43 12.40
CA SER A 83 11.57 -1.71 12.30
C SER A 83 12.92 -1.60 11.56
N LEU A 84 12.98 -0.84 10.47
CA LEU A 84 14.19 -0.61 9.69
C LEU A 84 15.27 0.23 10.42
N ARG A 85 14.91 0.97 11.48
CA ARG A 85 15.84 1.76 12.30
C ARG A 85 16.44 0.97 13.46
N CYS A 86 15.79 -0.11 13.88
CA CYS A 86 16.19 -0.93 15.03
C CYS A 86 17.00 -2.18 14.63
N GLY A 87 17.20 -2.43 13.33
CA GLY A 87 17.90 -3.58 12.77
C GLY A 87 19.15 -3.21 11.98
#